data_AF-A0A1H3JLI0-F1
#
_entry.id   AF-A0A1H3JLI0-F1
#
_cell.length_a   1.000
_cell.length_b   1.000
_cell.length_c   1.000
_cell.angle_alpha   90.00
_cell.angle_beta   90.00
_cell.angle_gamma   90.00
#
_symmetry.space_group_name_H-M   'P 1'
#
loop_
_entity.id
_entity.type
_entity.pdbx_description
1 polymer ?
#
loop_
_entity_poly.entity_id
_entity_poly.type
_entity_poly.pdbx_seq_one_letter_code
_entity_poly.pdbx_strand_id
1 'polypeptide(L)'
;MTTNRDERRRAVIGQSTEEAVDAIVAADPTRDPEDVRSALDHVTEDGHVTQAGIEATVSDVAKRLATAETRVELAASALDDAMAAAAAYDDIDVVAARLEQYRSTLDAAASRVDRLGSALASVSTPADTVESVYESVVELREIAADAREAQQQADQLQLDLDDFEAWLADPDRRRRGIEEDVDVVEDTLDTVAGEDVESAEAWVDGVLRLELLSLLVADLRSELAELQTMATRDGVGEAYGSEIERRLTEIESRAGAIRERLEGGAESAWRAQYADRIASFRDVIEAADPPVAWGEVQSELRRAQSLDEPYPR
;
A
#
# COMPACT_ATOMS: atom_id res chain seq x y z
N MET A 1 38.58 -10.87 22.81
CA MET A 1 37.13 -10.92 23.07
C MET A 1 36.73 -10.26 24.39
N THR A 2 37.60 -10.20 25.42
CA THR A 2 37.30 -9.52 26.70
C THR A 2 37.29 -7.99 26.60
N THR A 3 38.18 -7.40 25.80
CA THR A 3 38.34 -5.93 25.64
C THR A 3 37.07 -5.23 25.15
N ASN A 4 36.42 -5.83 24.15
CA ASN A 4 35.24 -5.26 23.51
C ASN A 4 34.01 -5.27 24.47
N ARG A 5 33.94 -6.21 25.43
CA ARG A 5 32.86 -6.26 26.44
C ARG A 5 33.02 -5.22 27.54
N ASP A 6 34.25 -4.86 27.90
CA ASP A 6 34.54 -3.80 28.88
C ASP A 6 34.36 -2.40 28.27
N GLU A 7 34.62 -2.23 26.98
CA GLU A 7 34.38 -0.99 26.25
C GLU A 7 32.89 -0.67 26.10
N ARG A 8 32.05 -1.69 25.83
CA ARG A 8 30.58 -1.53 25.77
C ARG A 8 29.92 -1.06 27.05
N ARG A 9 30.51 -1.41 28.20
CA ARG A 9 29.99 -1.10 29.55
C ARG A 9 30.60 0.16 30.14
N ARG A 10 31.45 0.87 29.40
CA ARG A 10 32.00 2.16 29.82
C ARG A 10 30.85 3.16 29.95
N ALA A 11 30.83 3.90 31.05
CA ALA A 11 29.91 5.03 31.24
C ALA A 11 30.14 6.07 30.15
N VAL A 12 29.06 6.61 29.57
CA VAL A 12 29.11 7.51 28.40
C VAL A 12 28.61 8.91 28.75
N ILE A 13 27.74 9.03 29.75
CA ILE A 13 27.25 10.33 30.21
C ILE A 13 28.42 11.16 30.78
N GLY A 14 28.52 12.40 30.32
CA GLY A 14 29.59 13.34 30.67
C GLY A 14 30.85 13.21 29.81
N GLN A 15 30.94 12.23 28.90
CA GLN A 15 32.00 12.22 27.88
C GLN A 15 31.76 13.29 26.83
N SER A 16 32.84 13.78 26.22
CA SER A 16 32.70 14.56 25.00
C SER A 16 32.13 13.72 23.88
N THR A 17 31.44 14.34 22.93
CA THR A 17 30.84 13.62 21.79
C THR A 17 31.86 12.79 21.02
N GLU A 18 33.06 13.33 20.76
CA GLU A 18 34.11 12.59 20.05
C GLU A 18 34.63 11.38 20.84
N GLU A 19 34.79 11.50 22.17
CA GLU A 19 35.19 10.36 23.02
C GLU A 19 34.12 9.26 23.03
N ALA A 20 32.84 9.66 23.03
CA ALA A 20 31.71 8.73 22.96
C ALA A 20 31.66 8.03 21.59
N VAL A 21 31.85 8.77 20.49
CA VAL A 21 31.93 8.20 19.12
C VAL A 21 33.05 7.16 19.05
N ASP A 22 34.25 7.52 19.48
CA ASP A 22 35.41 6.60 19.48
C ASP A 22 35.13 5.35 20.31
N ALA A 23 34.48 5.50 21.47
CA ALA A 23 34.12 4.38 22.33
C ALA A 23 33.06 3.45 21.69
N ILE A 24 32.06 4.01 21.00
CA ILE A 24 31.01 3.26 20.30
C ILE A 24 31.60 2.48 19.12
N VAL A 25 32.47 3.10 18.33
CA VAL A 25 33.12 2.47 17.16
C VAL A 25 34.15 1.43 17.60
N ALA A 26 34.86 1.65 18.70
CA ALA A 26 35.75 0.63 19.28
C ALA A 26 34.96 -0.62 19.74
N ALA A 27 33.78 -0.42 20.32
CA ALA A 27 32.89 -1.50 20.73
C ALA A 27 32.30 -2.27 19.53
N ASP A 28 32.00 -1.59 18.43
CA ASP A 28 31.55 -2.22 17.19
C ASP A 28 32.17 -1.53 15.96
N PRO A 29 33.28 -2.08 15.43
CA PRO A 29 34.00 -1.50 14.30
C PRO A 29 33.23 -1.51 12.97
N THR A 30 32.04 -2.11 12.93
CA THR A 30 31.18 -2.08 11.73
C THR A 30 30.37 -0.79 11.61
N ARG A 31 30.29 0.01 12.68
CA ARG A 31 29.55 1.27 12.72
C ARG A 31 30.33 2.39 12.01
N ASP A 32 29.63 3.19 11.22
CA ASP A 32 30.20 4.40 10.63
C ASP A 32 30.32 5.51 11.70
N PRO A 33 31.53 6.08 11.94
CA PRO A 33 31.71 7.15 12.92
C PRO A 33 30.84 8.40 12.67
N GLU A 34 30.55 8.76 11.41
CA GLU A 34 29.70 9.91 11.11
C GLU A 34 28.24 9.64 11.48
N ASP A 35 27.74 8.42 11.24
CA ASP A 35 26.39 8.02 11.64
C ASP A 35 26.27 7.99 13.16
N VAL A 36 27.31 7.52 13.86
CA VAL A 36 27.37 7.53 15.32
C VAL A 36 27.38 8.96 15.87
N ARG A 37 28.20 9.84 15.29
CA ARG A 37 28.25 11.25 15.69
C ARG A 37 26.90 11.91 15.47
N SER A 38 26.32 11.72 14.29
CA SER A 38 24.98 12.18 13.97
C SER A 38 24.01 11.73 15.05
N ALA A 39 23.98 10.43 15.40
CA ALA A 39 23.14 9.87 16.47
C ALA A 39 23.23 10.67 17.77
N LEU A 40 24.45 10.84 18.27
CA LEU A 40 24.71 11.47 19.57
C LEU A 40 24.41 12.97 19.61
N ASP A 41 24.38 13.68 18.49
CA ASP A 41 24.09 15.13 18.46
C ASP A 41 22.75 15.49 19.13
N HIS A 42 21.77 14.58 19.14
CA HIS A 42 20.47 14.84 19.78
C HIS A 42 20.48 14.74 21.30
N VAL A 43 21.47 14.04 21.86
CA VAL A 43 21.63 13.85 23.31
C VAL A 43 22.85 14.59 23.87
N THR A 44 23.44 15.45 23.05
CA THR A 44 24.63 16.22 23.38
C THR A 44 24.25 17.65 23.74
N GLU A 45 24.78 18.15 24.86
CA GLU A 45 24.72 19.56 25.27
C GLU A 45 26.14 20.07 25.49
N ASP A 46 26.47 21.25 24.96
CA ASP A 46 27.82 21.84 25.04
C ASP A 46 28.96 20.87 24.65
N GLY A 47 28.72 20.02 23.64
CA GLY A 47 29.69 19.04 23.14
C GLY A 47 29.91 17.80 24.03
N HIS A 48 29.04 17.56 25.01
CA HIS A 48 29.07 16.39 25.89
C HIS A 48 27.74 15.64 25.87
N VAL A 49 27.78 14.30 25.94
CA VAL A 49 26.58 13.48 26.09
C VAL A 49 25.99 13.70 27.49
N THR A 50 24.73 14.14 27.60
CA THR A 50 24.10 14.44 28.90
C THR A 50 22.83 13.64 29.15
N GLN A 51 22.56 13.35 30.43
CA GLN A 51 21.29 12.77 30.86
C GLN A 51 20.10 13.67 30.47
N ALA A 52 20.28 15.00 30.57
CA ALA A 52 19.26 15.97 30.18
C ALA A 52 18.97 15.94 28.66
N GLY A 53 19.99 15.75 27.82
CA GLY A 53 19.83 15.58 26.39
C GLY A 53 19.08 14.30 26.02
N ILE A 54 19.33 13.19 26.73
CA ILE A 54 18.56 11.94 26.59
C ILE A 54 17.10 12.18 26.97
N GLU A 55 16.83 12.76 28.14
CA GLU A 55 15.47 13.06 28.62
C GLU A 55 14.72 14.02 27.68
N ALA A 56 15.41 15.01 27.13
CA ALA A 56 14.85 15.92 26.12
C ALA A 56 14.48 15.19 24.84
N THR A 57 15.36 14.30 24.34
CA THR A 57 15.07 13.47 23.16
C THR A 57 13.86 12.57 23.41
N VAL A 58 13.83 11.86 24.54
CA VAL A 58 12.69 11.02 24.93
C VAL A 58 11.39 11.83 24.98
N SER A 59 11.43 13.02 25.59
CA SER A 59 10.28 13.93 25.67
C SER A 59 9.76 14.33 24.29
N ASP A 60 10.66 14.63 23.36
CA ASP A 60 10.28 15.03 22.00
C ASP A 60 9.74 13.86 21.17
N VAL A 61 10.30 12.66 21.31
CA VAL A 61 9.76 11.44 20.70
C VAL A 61 8.38 11.12 21.27
N ALA A 62 8.20 11.21 22.59
CA ALA A 62 6.91 11.00 23.25
C ALA A 62 5.83 11.97 22.74
N LYS A 63 6.15 13.25 22.55
CA LYS A 63 5.20 14.23 21.98
C LYS A 63 4.79 13.88 20.55
N ARG A 64 5.74 13.40 19.73
CA ARG A 64 5.46 12.99 18.35
C ARG A 64 4.56 11.75 18.32
N LEU A 65 4.85 10.77 19.18
CA LEU A 65 4.02 9.59 19.32
C LEU A 65 2.60 9.95 19.80
N ALA A 66 2.46 10.79 20.83
CA ALA A 66 1.16 11.26 21.30
C ALA A 66 0.37 12.02 20.22
N THR A 67 1.06 12.74 19.34
CA THR A 67 0.44 13.36 18.16
C THR A 67 -0.08 12.30 17.20
N ALA A 68 0.71 11.27 16.90
CA ALA A 68 0.28 10.17 16.05
C ALA A 68 -0.91 9.39 16.64
N GLU A 69 -0.89 9.10 17.95
CA GLU A 69 -2.02 8.52 18.70
C GLU A 69 -3.30 9.33 18.48
N THR A 70 -3.23 10.64 18.72
CA THR A 70 -4.38 11.55 18.53
C THR A 70 -4.90 11.50 17.08
N ARG A 71 -4.01 11.42 16.09
CA ARG A 71 -4.40 11.35 14.67
C ARG A 71 -5.08 10.04 14.31
N VAL A 72 -4.61 8.92 14.87
CA VAL A 72 -5.27 7.61 14.71
C VAL A 72 -6.66 7.63 15.37
N GLU A 73 -6.81 8.22 16.56
CA GLU A 73 -8.12 8.37 17.22
C GLU A 73 -9.10 9.22 16.39
N LEU A 74 -8.62 10.29 15.77
CA LEU A 74 -9.43 11.12 14.88
C LEU A 74 -9.85 10.34 13.62
N ALA A 75 -8.94 9.57 13.02
CA ALA A 75 -9.27 8.70 11.90
C ALA A 75 -10.28 7.61 12.28
N ALA A 76 -10.20 7.06 13.49
CA ALA A 76 -11.20 6.13 14.01
C ALA A 76 -12.59 6.78 14.12
N SER A 77 -12.65 8.02 14.60
CA SER A 77 -13.91 8.78 14.68
C SER A 77 -14.50 9.06 13.29
N ALA A 78 -13.66 9.44 12.32
CA ALA A 78 -14.07 9.64 10.93
C ALA A 78 -14.59 8.33 10.30
N LEU A 79 -14.01 7.18 10.64
CA LEU A 79 -14.48 5.88 10.16
C LEU A 79 -15.86 5.54 10.73
N ASP A 80 -16.12 5.84 11.99
CA ASP A 80 -17.44 5.67 12.60
C ASP A 80 -18.50 6.54 11.91
N ASP A 81 -18.16 7.80 11.58
CA ASP A 81 -19.03 8.72 10.84
C ASP A 81 -19.31 8.20 9.42
N ALA A 82 -18.28 7.76 8.69
CA ALA A 82 -18.42 7.15 7.37
C ALA A 82 -19.27 5.86 7.40
N MET A 83 -19.11 5.02 8.43
CA MET A 83 -19.94 3.83 8.63
C MET A 83 -21.41 4.20 8.90
N ALA A 84 -21.66 5.28 9.64
CA ALA A 84 -23.02 5.77 9.86
C ALA A 84 -23.64 6.31 8.56
N ALA A 85 -22.87 7.03 7.73
CA ALA A 85 -23.30 7.50 6.42
C ALA A 85 -23.61 6.35 5.45
N ALA A 86 -22.82 5.27 5.50
CA ALA A 86 -22.97 4.10 4.66
C ALA A 86 -24.14 3.18 5.06
N ALA A 87 -24.82 3.43 6.20
CA ALA A 87 -25.81 2.51 6.75
C ALA A 87 -27.01 2.22 5.82
N ALA A 88 -27.32 3.10 4.86
CA ALA A 88 -28.37 2.87 3.87
C ALA A 88 -27.95 1.91 2.73
N TYR A 89 -26.69 1.52 2.70
CA TYR A 89 -26.02 0.75 1.65
C TYR A 89 -25.17 -0.40 2.22
N ASP A 90 -25.50 -0.87 3.42
CA ASP A 90 -24.76 -1.92 4.13
C ASP A 90 -24.79 -3.29 3.44
N ASP A 91 -25.74 -3.49 2.52
CA ASP A 91 -25.91 -4.67 1.68
C ASP A 91 -25.26 -4.55 0.29
N ILE A 92 -24.54 -3.45 0.02
CA ILE A 92 -23.87 -3.20 -1.26
C ILE A 92 -22.37 -3.56 -1.14
N ASP A 93 -21.89 -4.49 -1.96
CA ASP A 93 -20.54 -5.07 -1.84
C ASP A 93 -19.42 -4.05 -2.07
N VAL A 94 -19.56 -3.12 -3.01
CA VAL A 94 -18.58 -2.04 -3.26
C VAL A 94 -18.45 -1.11 -2.05
N VAL A 95 -19.54 -0.88 -1.33
CA VAL A 95 -19.54 -0.08 -0.09
C VAL A 95 -18.85 -0.87 1.03
N ALA A 96 -19.19 -2.15 1.18
CA ALA A 96 -18.59 -3.03 2.17
C ALA A 96 -17.08 -3.21 1.97
N ALA A 97 -16.63 -3.40 0.73
CA ALA A 97 -15.22 -3.58 0.36
C ALA A 97 -14.39 -2.33 0.73
N ARG A 98 -14.89 -1.13 0.41
CA ARG A 98 -14.22 0.14 0.78
C ARG A 98 -14.11 0.30 2.30
N LEU A 99 -15.20 0.05 3.04
CA LEU A 99 -15.19 0.12 4.50
C LEU A 99 -14.21 -0.87 5.13
N GLU A 100 -14.11 -2.09 4.59
CA GLU A 100 -13.16 -3.08 5.09
C GLU A 100 -11.70 -2.66 4.85
N GLN A 101 -11.40 -2.06 3.69
CA GLN A 101 -10.09 -1.49 3.42
C GLN A 101 -9.72 -0.37 4.40
N TYR A 102 -10.66 0.52 4.71
CA TYR A 102 -10.45 1.59 5.70
C TYR A 102 -10.23 1.04 7.11
N ARG A 103 -11.00 0.04 7.53
CA ARG A 103 -10.80 -0.67 8.82
C ARG A 103 -9.41 -1.29 8.89
N SER A 104 -9.01 -2.04 7.88
CA SER A 104 -7.69 -2.67 7.84
C SER A 104 -6.56 -1.64 7.90
N THR A 105 -6.75 -0.47 7.27
CA THR A 105 -5.77 0.63 7.30
C THR A 105 -5.68 1.24 8.69
N LEU A 106 -6.82 1.49 9.34
CA LEU A 106 -6.88 1.99 10.70
C LEU A 106 -6.25 1.01 11.70
N ASP A 107 -6.60 -0.27 11.62
CA ASP A 107 -6.08 -1.32 12.49
C ASP A 107 -4.56 -1.44 12.39
N ALA A 108 -4.01 -1.30 11.17
CA ALA A 108 -2.57 -1.30 10.94
C ALA A 108 -1.90 -0.08 11.59
N ALA A 109 -2.49 1.11 11.47
CA ALA A 109 -1.98 2.34 12.08
C ALA A 109 -2.04 2.29 13.61
N ALA A 110 -3.17 1.86 14.19
CA ALA A 110 -3.35 1.68 15.63
C ALA A 110 -2.34 0.66 16.20
N SER A 111 -2.22 -0.50 15.54
CA SER A 111 -1.25 -1.53 15.92
C SER A 111 0.20 -1.06 15.82
N ARG A 112 0.51 -0.12 14.90
CA ARG A 112 1.84 0.50 14.82
C ARG A 112 2.07 1.40 16.02
N VAL A 113 1.15 2.30 16.32
CA VAL A 113 1.25 3.25 17.43
C VAL A 113 1.38 2.53 18.78
N ASP A 114 0.60 1.48 19.04
CA ASP A 114 0.70 0.67 20.27
C ASP A 114 2.09 0.03 20.45
N ARG A 115 2.67 -0.49 19.35
CA ARG A 115 4.02 -1.04 19.35
C ARG A 115 5.07 0.03 19.61
N LEU A 116 4.91 1.22 19.02
CA LEU A 116 5.81 2.35 19.25
C LEU A 116 5.77 2.85 20.70
N GLY A 117 4.60 2.87 21.33
CA GLY A 117 4.47 3.20 22.77
C GLY A 117 5.23 2.21 23.65
N SER A 118 5.13 0.92 23.32
CA SER A 118 5.87 -0.15 24.02
C SER A 118 7.38 -0.03 23.80
N ALA A 119 7.81 0.24 22.56
CA ALA A 119 9.23 0.45 22.21
C ALA A 119 9.80 1.67 22.95
N LEU A 120 9.10 2.81 22.90
CA LEU A 120 9.48 4.03 23.60
C LEU A 120 9.66 3.80 25.10
N ALA A 121 8.72 3.11 25.75
CA ALA A 121 8.80 2.80 27.18
C ALA A 121 10.06 1.96 27.52
N SER A 122 10.48 1.08 26.60
CA SER A 122 11.65 0.22 26.80
C SER A 122 12.99 0.98 26.68
N VAL A 123 13.06 1.99 25.80
CA VAL A 123 14.29 2.74 25.52
C VAL A 123 14.40 4.09 26.24
N SER A 124 13.35 4.52 26.95
CA SER A 124 13.29 5.84 27.60
C SER A 124 14.28 6.05 28.76
N THR A 125 14.86 4.98 29.29
CA THR A 125 15.80 5.06 30.42
C THR A 125 16.95 4.06 30.22
N PRO A 126 17.87 4.33 29.28
CA PRO A 126 18.99 3.44 29.03
C PRO A 126 19.91 3.36 30.24
N ALA A 127 20.65 2.26 30.35
CA ALA A 127 21.78 2.22 31.28
C ALA A 127 22.84 3.23 30.85
N ASP A 128 23.59 3.82 31.78
CA ASP A 128 24.75 4.66 31.47
C ASP A 128 25.92 3.80 30.98
N THR A 129 25.75 3.28 29.77
CA THR A 129 26.77 2.54 29.02
C THR A 129 26.76 2.98 27.56
N VAL A 130 27.94 2.96 26.95
CA VAL A 130 28.15 3.25 25.53
C VAL A 130 27.15 2.50 24.63
N GLU A 131 26.97 1.19 24.85
CA GLU A 131 26.07 0.36 24.03
C GLU A 131 24.60 0.74 24.26
N SER A 132 24.17 0.88 25.52
CA SER A 132 22.76 1.12 25.85
C SER A 132 22.27 2.52 25.45
N VAL A 133 23.11 3.56 25.61
CA VAL A 133 22.74 4.92 25.20
C VAL A 133 22.70 5.03 23.67
N TYR A 134 23.68 4.46 22.97
CA TYR A 134 23.68 4.50 21.51
C TYR A 134 22.47 3.76 20.93
N GLU A 135 22.19 2.53 21.40
CA GLU A 135 21.02 1.75 20.96
C GLU A 135 19.71 2.50 21.25
N SER A 136 19.55 3.06 22.46
CA SER A 136 18.39 3.88 22.81
C SER A 136 18.21 5.08 21.88
N VAL A 137 19.28 5.81 21.56
CA VAL A 137 19.22 6.97 20.68
C VAL A 137 18.86 6.60 19.24
N VAL A 138 19.38 5.49 18.73
CA VAL A 138 19.02 4.97 17.41
C VAL A 138 17.55 4.56 17.39
N GLU A 139 17.10 3.78 18.37
CA GLU A 139 15.70 3.32 18.46
C GLU A 139 14.73 4.50 18.65
N LEU A 140 15.09 5.52 19.43
CA LEU A 140 14.31 6.76 19.57
C LEU A 140 14.13 7.50 18.23
N ARG A 141 15.13 7.46 17.34
CA ARG A 141 15.02 8.05 15.99
C ARG A 141 14.08 7.24 15.10
N GLU A 142 14.18 5.92 15.14
CA GLU A 142 13.29 5.01 14.43
C GLU A 142 11.85 5.20 14.90
N ILE A 143 11.61 5.23 16.22
CA ILE A 143 10.29 5.51 16.78
C ILE A 143 9.74 6.86 16.29
N ALA A 144 10.58 7.89 16.24
CA ALA A 144 10.16 9.20 15.74
C ALA A 144 9.83 9.22 14.25
N ALA A 145 10.52 8.43 13.43
CA ALA A 145 10.22 8.27 12.01
C ALA A 145 8.90 7.51 11.83
N ASP A 146 8.76 6.40 12.54
CA ASP A 146 7.58 5.55 12.49
C ASP A 146 6.32 6.25 13.00
N ALA A 147 6.44 7.08 14.04
CA ALA A 147 5.34 7.91 14.53
C ALA A 147 4.88 8.92 13.47
N ARG A 148 5.81 9.50 12.68
CA ARG A 148 5.43 10.40 11.57
C ARG A 148 4.72 9.66 10.45
N GLU A 149 5.16 8.45 10.12
CA GLU A 149 4.48 7.62 9.12
C GLU A 149 3.08 7.21 9.57
N ALA A 150 2.92 6.79 10.84
CA ALA A 150 1.60 6.49 11.40
C ALA A 150 0.68 7.71 11.37
N GLN A 151 1.20 8.90 11.71
CA GLN A 151 0.47 10.15 11.58
C GLN A 151 0.04 10.40 10.12
N GLN A 152 0.96 10.29 9.15
CA GLN A 152 0.64 10.54 7.73
C GLN A 152 -0.41 9.57 7.21
N GLN A 153 -0.32 8.29 7.60
CA GLN A 153 -1.31 7.28 7.25
C GLN A 153 -2.69 7.62 7.82
N ALA A 154 -2.76 8.06 9.07
CA ALA A 154 -4.01 8.47 9.70
C ALA A 154 -4.60 9.75 9.09
N ASP A 155 -3.77 10.73 8.73
CA ASP A 155 -4.20 11.95 8.04
C ASP A 155 -4.72 11.62 6.62
N GLN A 156 -4.06 10.73 5.89
CA GLN A 156 -4.53 10.26 4.58
C GLN A 156 -5.86 9.51 4.70
N LEU A 157 -5.99 8.61 5.67
CA LEU A 157 -7.22 7.86 5.90
C LEU A 157 -8.41 8.79 6.18
N GLN A 158 -8.22 9.88 6.95
CA GLN A 158 -9.27 10.88 7.16
C GLN A 158 -9.73 11.53 5.84
N LEU A 159 -8.79 11.90 4.96
CA LEU A 159 -9.14 12.44 3.64
C LEU A 159 -9.89 11.44 2.78
N ASP A 160 -9.46 10.18 2.78
CA ASP A 160 -10.12 9.11 2.03
C ASP A 160 -11.54 8.85 2.53
N LEU A 161 -11.77 8.96 3.84
CA LEU A 161 -13.09 8.84 4.47
C LEU A 161 -14.01 10.02 4.13
N ASP A 162 -13.50 11.25 4.18
CA ASP A 162 -14.24 12.45 3.74
C ASP A 162 -14.65 12.31 2.26
N ASP A 163 -13.73 11.83 1.42
CA ASP A 163 -13.99 11.58 0.00
C ASP A 163 -15.01 10.48 -0.23
N PHE A 164 -14.97 9.42 0.58
CA PHE A 164 -15.95 8.34 0.56
C PHE A 164 -17.35 8.80 0.96
N GLU A 165 -17.49 9.59 2.02
CA GLU A 165 -18.77 10.16 2.42
C GLU A 165 -19.37 11.05 1.31
N ALA A 166 -18.54 11.89 0.70
CA ALA A 166 -18.98 12.69 -0.42
C ALA A 166 -19.31 11.86 -1.68
N TRP A 167 -18.66 10.71 -1.88
CA TRP A 167 -19.02 9.73 -2.91
C TRP A 167 -20.36 9.04 -2.62
N LEU A 168 -20.64 8.68 -1.36
CA LEU A 168 -21.94 8.15 -0.94
C LEU A 168 -23.06 9.15 -1.23
N ALA A 169 -22.83 10.43 -0.87
CA ALA A 169 -23.84 11.48 -0.96
C ALA A 169 -24.17 11.94 -2.40
N ASP A 170 -23.29 11.72 -3.38
CA ASP A 170 -23.44 12.24 -4.74
C ASP A 170 -23.44 11.11 -5.80
N PRO A 171 -24.61 10.76 -6.38
CA PRO A 171 -24.71 9.81 -7.48
C PRO A 171 -23.89 10.19 -8.72
N ASP A 172 -23.70 11.48 -9.00
CA ASP A 172 -22.86 11.93 -10.12
C ASP A 172 -21.37 11.71 -9.80
N ARG A 173 -20.95 11.82 -8.54
CA ARG A 173 -19.58 11.47 -8.13
C ARG A 173 -19.32 9.98 -8.28
N ARG A 174 -20.28 9.14 -7.88
CA ARG A 174 -20.26 7.70 -8.16
C ARG A 174 -20.10 7.40 -9.65
N ARG A 175 -20.91 8.06 -10.49
CA ARG A 175 -20.89 7.85 -11.94
C ARG A 175 -19.54 8.25 -12.55
N ARG A 176 -18.99 9.40 -12.15
CA ARG A 176 -17.69 9.86 -12.65
C ARG A 176 -16.55 8.89 -12.31
N GLY A 177 -16.55 8.33 -11.09
CA GLY A 177 -15.53 7.35 -10.70
C GLY A 177 -15.49 6.15 -11.64
N ILE A 178 -16.64 5.52 -11.88
CA ILE A 178 -16.69 4.37 -12.80
C ILE A 178 -16.48 4.79 -14.27
N GLU A 179 -16.83 6.01 -14.68
CA GLU A 179 -16.48 6.55 -16.01
C GLU A 179 -14.96 6.65 -16.18
N GLU A 180 -14.24 7.12 -15.16
CA GLU A 180 -12.77 7.20 -15.13
C GLU A 180 -12.13 5.80 -15.21
N ASP A 181 -12.68 4.81 -14.50
CA ASP A 181 -12.17 3.43 -14.59
C ASP A 181 -12.39 2.81 -15.98
N VAL A 182 -13.52 3.12 -16.62
CA VAL A 182 -13.80 2.70 -18.01
C VAL A 182 -12.83 3.37 -18.98
N ASP A 183 -12.51 4.66 -18.79
CA ASP A 183 -11.49 5.37 -19.58
C ASP A 183 -10.13 4.65 -19.49
N VAL A 184 -9.72 4.22 -18.29
CA VAL A 184 -8.46 3.47 -18.08
C VAL A 184 -8.46 2.12 -18.81
N VAL A 185 -9.61 1.41 -18.81
CA VAL A 185 -9.75 0.15 -19.55
C VAL A 185 -9.70 0.38 -21.06
N GLU A 186 -10.32 1.46 -21.57
CA GLU A 186 -10.24 1.85 -22.98
C GLU A 186 -8.80 2.17 -23.41
N ASP A 187 -8.07 2.95 -22.61
CA ASP A 187 -6.65 3.29 -22.85
C ASP A 187 -5.75 2.03 -22.85
N THR A 188 -6.03 1.09 -21.95
CA THR A 188 -5.32 -0.20 -21.89
C THR A 188 -5.59 -1.01 -23.15
N LEU A 189 -6.84 -1.06 -23.60
CA LEU A 189 -7.25 -1.73 -24.82
C LEU A 189 -6.60 -1.10 -26.06
N ASP A 190 -6.53 0.23 -26.12
CA ASP A 190 -5.86 0.98 -27.19
C ASP A 190 -4.36 0.66 -27.25
N THR A 191 -3.72 0.52 -26.09
CA THR A 191 -2.33 0.10 -26.00
C THR A 191 -2.12 -1.28 -26.64
N VAL A 192 -2.94 -2.27 -26.27
CA VAL A 192 -2.86 -3.63 -26.85
C VAL A 192 -3.22 -3.64 -28.34
N ALA A 193 -4.15 -2.79 -28.77
CA ALA A 193 -4.53 -2.67 -30.17
C ALA A 193 -3.38 -2.14 -31.04
N GLY A 194 -2.57 -1.22 -30.50
CA GLY A 194 -1.44 -0.59 -31.18
C GLY A 194 -0.16 -1.43 -31.23
N GLU A 195 -0.07 -2.51 -30.45
CA GLU A 195 1.10 -3.40 -30.45
C GLU A 195 1.12 -4.31 -31.70
N ASP A 196 2.28 -4.33 -32.37
CA ASP A 196 2.58 -5.24 -33.48
C ASP A 196 3.10 -6.58 -32.94
N VAL A 197 2.58 -7.68 -33.49
CA VAL A 197 2.94 -9.04 -33.07
C VAL A 197 4.19 -9.50 -33.81
N GLU A 198 5.35 -9.01 -33.37
CA GLU A 198 6.65 -9.32 -33.99
C GLU A 198 7.39 -10.48 -33.31
N SER A 199 6.99 -10.87 -32.10
CA SER A 199 7.60 -11.97 -31.33
C SER A 199 6.56 -12.82 -30.59
N ALA A 200 6.99 -14.00 -30.16
CA ALA A 200 6.17 -14.84 -29.28
C ALA A 200 5.88 -14.18 -27.93
N GLU A 201 6.81 -13.36 -27.40
CA GLU A 201 6.62 -12.65 -26.13
C GLU A 201 5.53 -11.58 -26.28
N ALA A 202 5.61 -10.76 -27.33
CA ALA A 202 4.60 -9.74 -27.63
C ALA A 202 3.22 -10.38 -27.86
N TRP A 203 3.18 -11.53 -28.54
CA TRP A 203 1.95 -12.29 -28.73
C TRP A 203 1.36 -12.79 -27.40
N VAL A 204 2.16 -13.46 -26.56
CA VAL A 204 1.69 -14.01 -25.28
C VAL A 204 1.22 -12.89 -24.37
N ASP A 205 1.98 -11.80 -24.25
CA ASP A 205 1.61 -10.65 -23.43
C ASP A 205 0.28 -10.04 -23.88
N GLY A 206 0.11 -9.81 -25.19
CA GLY A 206 -1.15 -9.30 -25.75
C GLY A 206 -2.34 -10.22 -25.45
N VAL A 207 -2.16 -11.55 -25.55
CA VAL A 207 -3.22 -12.51 -25.20
C VAL A 207 -3.55 -12.44 -23.70
N LEU A 208 -2.55 -12.49 -22.82
CA LEU A 208 -2.76 -12.44 -21.37
C LEU A 208 -3.43 -11.12 -20.93
N ARG A 209 -3.05 -9.99 -21.51
CA ARG A 209 -3.69 -8.69 -21.26
C ARG A 209 -5.15 -8.68 -21.73
N LEU A 210 -5.49 -9.32 -22.85
CA LEU A 210 -6.90 -9.46 -23.26
C LEU A 210 -7.72 -10.36 -22.33
N GLU A 211 -7.13 -11.42 -21.75
CA GLU A 211 -7.79 -12.22 -20.72
C GLU A 211 -8.02 -11.39 -19.45
N LEU A 212 -7.03 -10.59 -19.02
CA LEU A 212 -7.21 -9.66 -17.90
C LEU A 212 -8.32 -8.62 -18.17
N LEU A 213 -8.36 -8.06 -19.39
CA LEU A 213 -9.37 -7.07 -19.78
C LEU A 213 -10.80 -7.63 -19.67
N SER A 214 -11.02 -8.92 -19.98
CA SER A 214 -12.35 -9.51 -19.76
C SER A 214 -12.75 -9.57 -18.29
N LEU A 215 -11.81 -9.80 -17.37
CA LEU A 215 -12.09 -9.74 -15.93
C LEU A 215 -12.39 -8.32 -15.47
N LEU A 216 -11.60 -7.33 -15.93
CA LEU A 216 -11.82 -5.92 -15.63
C LEU A 216 -13.20 -5.45 -16.06
N VAL A 217 -13.64 -5.81 -17.26
CA VAL A 217 -14.99 -5.47 -17.74
C VAL A 217 -16.08 -6.16 -16.90
N ALA A 218 -15.89 -7.42 -16.51
CA ALA A 218 -16.84 -8.13 -15.67
C ALA A 218 -16.97 -7.50 -14.27
N ASP A 219 -15.84 -7.11 -13.66
CA ASP A 219 -15.79 -6.41 -12.37
C ASP A 219 -16.49 -5.05 -12.44
N LEU A 220 -16.19 -4.24 -13.47
CA LEU A 220 -16.84 -2.94 -13.70
C LEU A 220 -18.34 -3.06 -13.93
N ARG A 221 -18.82 -4.12 -14.60
CA ARG A 221 -20.26 -4.37 -14.73
C ARG A 221 -20.91 -4.73 -13.41
N SER A 222 -20.23 -5.52 -12.57
CA SER A 222 -20.72 -5.84 -11.23
C SER A 222 -20.85 -4.56 -10.40
N GLU A 223 -19.79 -3.74 -10.37
CA GLU A 223 -19.82 -2.44 -9.69
C GLU A 223 -20.91 -1.53 -10.25
N LEU A 224 -21.06 -1.42 -11.57
CA LEU A 224 -22.11 -0.60 -12.19
C LEU A 224 -23.52 -1.02 -11.74
N ALA A 225 -23.78 -2.32 -11.65
CA ALA A 225 -25.08 -2.84 -11.20
C ALA A 225 -25.37 -2.48 -9.74
N GLU A 226 -24.35 -2.48 -8.89
CA GLU A 226 -24.44 -2.02 -7.51
C GLU A 226 -24.68 -0.51 -7.43
N LEU A 227 -23.96 0.29 -8.22
CA LEU A 227 -24.15 1.74 -8.29
C LEU A 227 -25.54 2.12 -8.81
N GLN A 228 -26.09 1.37 -9.77
CA GLN A 228 -27.48 1.51 -10.23
C GLN A 228 -28.50 1.22 -9.11
N THR A 229 -28.22 0.22 -8.28
CA THR A 229 -29.04 -0.08 -7.11
C THR A 229 -29.02 1.09 -6.12
N MET A 230 -27.84 1.65 -5.83
CA MET A 230 -27.74 2.82 -4.97
C MET A 230 -28.44 4.05 -5.59
N ALA A 231 -28.23 4.33 -6.87
CA ALA A 231 -28.87 5.42 -7.59
C ALA A 231 -30.41 5.33 -7.54
N THR A 232 -30.95 4.11 -7.64
CA THR A 232 -32.39 3.87 -7.48
C THR A 232 -32.87 4.24 -6.07
N ARG A 233 -32.10 3.90 -5.02
CA ARG A 233 -32.41 4.29 -3.63
C ARG A 233 -32.37 5.81 -3.44
N ASP A 234 -31.46 6.48 -4.13
CA ASP A 234 -31.35 7.95 -4.16
C ASP A 234 -32.46 8.64 -4.98
N GLY A 235 -33.33 7.87 -5.63
CA GLY A 235 -34.39 8.42 -6.49
C GLY A 235 -33.87 8.94 -7.84
N VAL A 236 -32.67 8.53 -8.25
CA VAL A 236 -32.13 8.76 -9.58
C VAL A 236 -32.77 7.78 -10.57
N GLY A 237 -33.09 8.25 -11.77
CA GLY A 237 -33.84 7.47 -12.75
C GLY A 237 -33.11 6.23 -13.30
N GLU A 238 -33.88 5.31 -13.88
CA GLU A 238 -33.43 4.02 -14.44
C GLU A 238 -32.38 4.12 -15.55
N ALA A 239 -32.14 5.31 -16.10
CA ALA A 239 -31.11 5.56 -17.11
C ALA A 239 -29.69 5.74 -16.52
N TYR A 240 -29.54 5.63 -15.20
CA TYR A 240 -28.24 5.75 -14.54
C TYR A 240 -27.23 4.75 -15.12
N GLY A 241 -26.13 5.26 -15.66
CA GLY A 241 -25.05 4.44 -16.18
C GLY A 241 -25.31 3.73 -17.51
N SER A 242 -26.39 4.06 -18.24
CA SER A 242 -26.67 3.43 -19.55
C SER A 242 -25.57 3.67 -20.58
N GLU A 243 -24.92 4.84 -20.52
CA GLU A 243 -23.79 5.16 -21.39
C GLU A 243 -22.54 4.35 -21.04
N ILE A 244 -22.29 4.12 -19.75
CA ILE A 244 -21.19 3.27 -19.29
C ILE A 244 -21.39 1.83 -19.79
N GLU A 245 -22.59 1.28 -19.64
CA GLU A 245 -22.90 -0.08 -20.12
C GLU A 245 -22.68 -0.22 -21.63
N ARG A 246 -23.04 0.82 -22.40
CA ARG A 246 -22.79 0.90 -23.84
C ARG A 246 -21.29 0.86 -24.15
N ARG A 247 -20.48 1.63 -23.40
CA ARG A 247 -19.02 1.67 -23.55
C ARG A 247 -18.38 0.33 -23.20
N LEU A 248 -18.78 -0.30 -22.09
CA LEU A 248 -18.29 -1.64 -21.71
C LEU A 248 -18.57 -2.69 -22.80
N THR A 249 -19.76 -2.63 -23.42
CA THR A 249 -20.11 -3.50 -24.57
C THR A 249 -19.23 -3.23 -25.80
N GLU A 250 -18.87 -1.97 -26.04
CA GLU A 250 -17.99 -1.56 -27.12
C GLU A 250 -16.55 -2.05 -26.88
N ILE A 251 -16.04 -1.94 -25.64
CA ILE A 251 -14.73 -2.48 -25.22
C ILE A 251 -14.66 -3.97 -25.51
N GLU A 252 -15.65 -4.77 -25.12
CA GLU A 252 -15.65 -6.21 -25.39
C GLU A 252 -15.66 -6.53 -26.88
N SER A 253 -16.46 -5.80 -27.66
CA SER A 253 -16.53 -5.97 -29.11
C SER A 253 -15.17 -5.72 -29.76
N ARG A 254 -14.49 -4.66 -29.32
CA ARG A 254 -13.13 -4.31 -29.77
C ARG A 254 -12.09 -5.32 -29.30
N ALA A 255 -12.15 -5.77 -28.04
CA ALA A 255 -11.30 -6.81 -27.50
C ALA A 255 -11.42 -8.13 -28.29
N GLY A 256 -12.65 -8.50 -28.70
CA GLY A 256 -12.90 -9.63 -29.59
C GLY A 256 -12.20 -9.50 -30.93
N ALA A 257 -12.28 -8.34 -31.58
CA ALA A 257 -11.58 -8.08 -32.85
C ALA A 257 -10.05 -8.12 -32.71
N ILE A 258 -9.51 -7.62 -31.59
CA ILE A 258 -8.06 -7.70 -31.31
C ILE A 258 -7.66 -9.15 -31.06
N ARG A 259 -8.46 -9.93 -30.32
CA ARG A 259 -8.23 -11.36 -30.11
C ARG A 259 -8.16 -12.11 -31.45
N GLU A 260 -9.10 -11.88 -32.35
CA GLU A 260 -9.07 -12.47 -33.71
C GLU A 260 -7.80 -12.09 -34.48
N ARG A 261 -7.34 -10.84 -34.36
CA ARG A 261 -6.08 -10.38 -34.97
C ARG A 261 -4.86 -11.10 -34.37
N LEU A 262 -4.77 -11.19 -33.05
CA LEU A 262 -3.68 -11.90 -32.36
C LEU A 262 -3.69 -13.39 -32.72
N GLU A 263 -4.87 -13.99 -32.77
CA GLU A 263 -5.05 -15.37 -33.19
C GLU A 263 -4.64 -15.56 -34.65
N GLY A 264 -4.98 -14.66 -35.57
CA GLY A 264 -4.58 -14.74 -36.98
C GLY A 264 -3.09 -14.50 -37.21
N GLY A 265 -2.46 -13.64 -36.42
CA GLY A 265 -1.05 -13.26 -36.55
C GLY A 265 -0.05 -14.27 -35.97
N ALA A 266 -0.49 -15.14 -35.05
CA ALA A 266 0.41 -16.06 -34.37
C ALA A 266 0.96 -17.17 -35.26
N GLU A 267 2.25 -17.48 -35.10
CA GLU A 267 2.81 -18.69 -35.68
C GLU A 267 2.26 -19.95 -34.98
N SER A 268 2.03 -21.02 -35.76
CA SER A 268 1.54 -22.29 -35.19
C SER A 268 2.45 -22.86 -34.10
N ALA A 269 3.76 -22.60 -34.17
CA ALA A 269 4.73 -23.01 -33.16
C ALA A 269 4.52 -22.30 -31.82
N TRP A 270 4.24 -20.99 -31.83
CA TRP A 270 3.98 -20.22 -30.61
C TRP A 270 2.69 -20.67 -29.93
N ARG A 271 1.62 -20.87 -30.73
CA ARG A 271 0.35 -21.38 -30.20
C ARG A 271 0.53 -22.72 -29.52
N ALA A 272 1.27 -23.65 -30.13
CA ALA A 272 1.53 -24.96 -29.54
C ALA A 272 2.41 -24.88 -28.29
N GLN A 273 3.42 -24.00 -28.28
CA GLN A 273 4.36 -23.87 -27.17
C GLN A 273 3.73 -23.26 -25.92
N TYR A 274 2.83 -22.28 -26.07
CA TYR A 274 2.30 -21.50 -24.95
C TYR A 274 0.81 -21.73 -24.67
N ALA A 275 0.16 -22.68 -25.36
CA ALA A 275 -1.26 -23.01 -25.14
C ALA A 275 -1.57 -23.32 -23.67
N ASP A 276 -0.79 -24.19 -23.03
CA ASP A 276 -1.02 -24.60 -21.64
C ASP A 276 -0.86 -23.43 -20.67
N ARG A 277 0.09 -22.53 -20.94
CA ARG A 277 0.32 -21.31 -20.15
C ARG A 277 -0.87 -20.37 -20.23
N ILE A 278 -1.35 -20.09 -21.44
CA ILE A 278 -2.50 -19.22 -21.66
C ILE A 278 -3.76 -19.82 -21.04
N ALA A 279 -4.00 -21.14 -21.24
CA ALA A 279 -5.14 -21.83 -20.66
C ALA A 279 -5.13 -21.76 -19.12
N SER A 280 -3.96 -21.95 -18.50
CA SER A 280 -3.84 -21.90 -17.05
C SER A 280 -4.09 -20.51 -16.47
N PHE A 281 -3.64 -19.46 -17.17
CA PHE A 281 -3.98 -18.09 -16.74
C PHE A 281 -5.46 -17.79 -16.94
N ARG A 282 -6.07 -18.28 -18.04
CA ARG A 282 -7.51 -18.16 -18.24
C ARG A 282 -8.30 -18.84 -17.12
N ASP A 283 -7.89 -20.02 -16.67
CA ASP A 283 -8.53 -20.71 -15.55
C ASP A 283 -8.47 -19.86 -14.25
N VAL A 284 -7.35 -19.15 -14.02
CA VAL A 284 -7.24 -18.20 -12.90
C VAL A 284 -8.23 -17.04 -13.05
N ILE A 285 -8.35 -16.49 -14.26
CA ILE A 285 -9.28 -15.40 -14.56
C ILE A 285 -10.73 -15.85 -14.41
N GLU A 286 -11.10 -17.01 -14.95
CA GLU A 286 -12.46 -17.57 -14.88
C GLU A 286 -12.87 -17.96 -13.46
N ALA A 287 -11.91 -18.24 -12.57
CA ALA A 287 -12.17 -18.54 -11.17
C ALA A 287 -12.26 -17.30 -10.27
N ALA A 288 -11.93 -16.11 -10.78
CA ALA A 288 -11.99 -14.86 -10.04
C ALA A 288 -13.39 -14.24 -10.15
N ASP A 289 -14.16 -14.32 -9.06
CA ASP A 289 -15.45 -13.64 -8.94
C ASP A 289 -15.27 -12.19 -8.45
N PRO A 290 -16.07 -11.22 -8.92
CA PRO A 290 -16.16 -9.89 -8.30
C PRO A 290 -16.68 -9.98 -6.84
N PRO A 291 -16.19 -9.13 -5.92
CA PRO A 291 -15.09 -8.18 -6.10
C PRO A 291 -13.73 -8.88 -6.21
N VAL A 292 -12.94 -8.50 -7.23
CA VAL A 292 -11.72 -9.22 -7.59
C VAL A 292 -10.55 -8.92 -6.64
N ALA A 293 -9.85 -9.96 -6.19
CA ALA A 293 -8.60 -9.85 -5.45
C ALA A 293 -7.41 -9.47 -6.38
N TRP A 294 -7.38 -8.23 -6.85
CA TRP A 294 -6.45 -7.75 -7.88
C TRP A 294 -4.96 -8.01 -7.59
N GLY A 295 -4.54 -8.01 -6.32
CA GLY A 295 -3.15 -8.31 -5.95
C GLY A 295 -2.71 -9.74 -6.34
N GLU A 296 -3.61 -10.71 -6.25
CA GLU A 296 -3.37 -12.10 -6.65
C GLU A 296 -3.34 -12.21 -8.18
N VAL A 297 -4.33 -11.61 -8.85
CA VAL A 297 -4.43 -11.58 -10.32
C VAL A 297 -3.20 -10.92 -10.96
N GLN A 298 -2.74 -9.77 -10.45
CA GLN A 298 -1.53 -9.12 -10.96
C GLN A 298 -0.27 -9.96 -10.72
N SER A 299 -0.22 -10.71 -9.62
CA SER A 299 0.89 -11.62 -9.33
C SER A 299 0.89 -12.87 -10.20
N GLU A 300 -0.29 -13.35 -10.60
CA GLU A 300 -0.44 -14.43 -11.60
C GLU A 300 -0.11 -13.92 -13.01
N LEU A 301 -0.55 -12.71 -13.39
CA LEU A 301 -0.23 -12.11 -14.68
C LEU A 301 1.29 -11.97 -14.87
N ARG A 302 2.00 -11.39 -13.89
CA ARG A 302 3.47 -11.25 -13.94
C ARG A 302 4.19 -12.59 -14.12
N ARG A 303 3.69 -13.66 -13.48
CA ARG A 303 4.22 -15.01 -13.65
C ARG A 303 3.91 -15.57 -15.03
N ALA A 304 2.69 -15.40 -15.51
CA ALA A 304 2.29 -15.82 -16.84
C ALA A 304 3.07 -15.08 -17.95
N GLN A 305 3.47 -13.83 -17.73
CA GLN A 305 4.34 -13.06 -18.65
C GLN A 305 5.81 -13.49 -18.61
N SER A 306 6.30 -14.04 -17.49
CA SER A 306 7.69 -14.52 -17.35
C SER A 306 7.88 -15.84 -18.11
N LEU A 307 8.32 -15.77 -19.37
CA LEU A 307 8.50 -16.94 -20.24
C LEU A 307 9.70 -17.81 -19.87
N ASP A 308 10.66 -17.27 -19.11
CA ASP A 308 11.84 -17.99 -18.62
C ASP A 308 11.54 -18.88 -17.40
N GLU A 309 10.38 -18.71 -16.78
CA GLU A 309 9.93 -19.49 -15.63
C GLU A 309 8.90 -20.55 -16.04
N PRO A 310 8.88 -21.75 -15.45
CA PRO A 310 7.83 -22.75 -15.73
C PRO A 310 6.45 -22.28 -15.26
N TYR A 311 5.42 -22.47 -16.10
CA TYR A 311 4.01 -22.16 -15.82
C TYR A 311 3.11 -23.01 -16.74
N PRO A 312 2.00 -23.61 -16.25
CA PRO A 312 1.51 -23.67 -14.85
C PRO A 312 2.40 -24.51 -13.90
N ARG A 313 2.07 -24.52 -12.61
CA ARG A 313 2.68 -25.43 -11.61
C ARG A 313 2.33 -26.89 -11.87
#